data_AF-A0A484LK89-F1
#
_entry.id   AF-A0A484LK89-F1
#
_cell.length_a   1.000
_cell.length_b   1.000
_cell.length_c   1.000
_cell.angle_alpha   90.00
_cell.angle_beta   90.00
_cell.angle_gamma   90.00
#
_symmetry.space_group_name_H-M   'P 1'
#
loop_
_entity.id
_entity.type
_entity.pdbx_description
1 polymer ?
#
loop_
_entity_poly.entity_id
_entity_poly.type
_entity_poly.pdbx_seq_one_letter_code
_entity_poly.pdbx_strand_id
1 'polypeptide(L)'
;MSLTIRLHISTPTARTARLYCSRKPDLYSAAAVFKLRPCLHSNPSAPLVFSRTRRMISASAVKSSSLIEADGGSLVDLVVPEGRRAAIVSEAESLPKVKLTKIDVEWVHVISEGWASPLRGFMREDEYLQSLHFNSLRLGNGTVVNMSIPIVLAIDDEAKERIGGSKDIGLVSHGGDLIAILRSIQIYKHNKEERIARTWGTTAPGLPYVEEVITPAGNWLIGGDLEVLKPIKYNDGLDHYRLSPQQLRDEFEHRKADAVFAFQLRNPVHNGHALLMNDTRRRLLEMGYKNPILLLHPLGGFTKADDVPLDIRMEQHSKVLEDGVLDPETTIVAIFPSPMHYAGPTEVQWHAKARINAGANFYIVGRDPAGMGHPTEKRDLYDPDHGKKVLSMAPGLEKLNILPFRVAAYDTLAKEMAFFDPSRAKDFLFISGTKMRAYARSGENPPQGFMCPKGWEVLVKYYESLQADDEAAAHKSALLSA
;
A
#
# COMPACT_ATOMS: atom_id res chain seq x y z
N MET A 1 -31.97 -32.65 -47.66
CA MET A 1 -32.94 -31.76 -48.33
C MET A 1 -33.32 -30.65 -47.36
N SER A 2 -33.48 -29.45 -47.91
CA SER A 2 -33.35 -28.12 -47.29
C SER A 2 -34.37 -27.78 -46.19
N LEU A 3 -33.92 -27.10 -45.14
CA LEU A 3 -34.76 -26.16 -44.39
C LEU A 3 -33.99 -24.85 -44.17
N THR A 4 -34.54 -23.78 -44.73
CA THR A 4 -33.94 -22.45 -44.83
C THR A 4 -34.50 -21.55 -43.73
N ILE A 5 -33.64 -20.98 -42.87
CA ILE A 5 -34.03 -19.97 -41.86
C ILE A 5 -33.66 -18.58 -42.39
N ARG A 6 -34.64 -17.66 -42.40
CA ARG A 6 -34.50 -16.26 -42.82
C ARG A 6 -33.83 -15.42 -41.71
N LEU A 7 -32.76 -14.72 -42.05
CA LEU A 7 -32.19 -13.62 -41.26
C LEU A 7 -32.69 -12.28 -41.82
N HIS A 8 -33.14 -11.39 -40.93
CA HIS A 8 -33.44 -9.99 -41.25
C HIS A 8 -32.23 -9.11 -40.92
N ILE A 9 -31.71 -8.40 -41.93
CA ILE A 9 -30.68 -7.37 -41.78
C ILE A 9 -31.30 -6.06 -42.25
N SER A 10 -31.39 -5.08 -41.36
CA SER A 10 -31.83 -3.71 -41.64
C SER A 10 -30.62 -2.83 -41.95
N THR A 11 -30.67 -2.13 -43.08
CA THR A 11 -29.70 -1.11 -43.51
C THR A 11 -30.25 0.29 -43.22
N PRO A 12 -29.42 1.27 -42.81
CA PRO A 12 -29.81 2.67 -42.84
C PRO A 12 -29.23 3.40 -44.06
N THR A 13 -30.09 4.21 -44.66
CA THR A 13 -29.90 5.03 -45.86
C THR A 13 -29.03 6.27 -45.62
N ALA A 14 -28.19 6.58 -46.62
CA ALA A 14 -27.33 7.75 -46.67
C ALA A 14 -28.12 9.05 -46.96
N ARG A 15 -27.76 10.13 -46.26
CA ARG A 15 -28.06 11.52 -46.69
C ARG A 15 -26.80 12.37 -46.59
N THR A 16 -26.50 13.01 -47.71
CA THR A 16 -25.40 13.94 -47.98
C THR A 16 -25.74 15.35 -47.50
N ALA A 17 -24.80 16.03 -46.81
CA ALA A 17 -24.79 17.49 -46.69
C ALA A 17 -23.37 18.05 -46.48
N ARG A 18 -22.96 18.80 -47.50
CA ARG A 18 -21.84 19.73 -47.72
C ARG A 18 -21.04 20.24 -46.51
N LEU A 19 -19.71 20.12 -46.64
CA LEU A 19 -18.68 20.88 -45.92
C LEU A 19 -18.52 22.28 -46.55
N TYR A 20 -18.49 23.32 -45.73
CA TYR A 20 -17.97 24.65 -46.08
C TYR A 20 -16.82 25.01 -45.15
N CYS A 21 -15.70 25.37 -45.76
CA CYS A 21 -14.49 25.91 -45.15
C CYS A 21 -14.31 27.36 -45.62
N SER A 22 -14.08 28.31 -44.70
CA SER A 22 -13.54 29.65 -44.99
C SER A 22 -13.03 30.27 -43.69
N ARG A 23 -11.71 30.38 -43.52
CA ARG A 23 -10.83 31.56 -43.75
C ARG A 23 -10.88 32.63 -42.63
N LYS A 24 -9.67 32.97 -42.16
CA LYS A 24 -9.29 34.05 -41.23
C LYS A 24 -9.79 35.44 -41.66
N PRO A 25 -9.78 36.41 -40.73
CA PRO A 25 -8.95 37.60 -40.98
C PRO A 25 -8.12 38.06 -39.76
N ASP A 26 -7.00 38.73 -40.06
CA ASP A 26 -6.08 39.38 -39.13
C ASP A 26 -6.47 40.85 -38.82
N LEU A 27 -6.24 41.22 -37.55
CA LEU A 27 -5.80 42.51 -36.97
C LEU A 27 -6.51 43.85 -37.32
N TYR A 28 -7.01 44.55 -36.30
CA TYR A 28 -6.54 45.90 -35.87
C TYR A 28 -7.09 46.32 -34.48
N SER A 29 -6.17 46.72 -33.61
CA SER A 29 -6.19 47.67 -32.47
C SER A 29 -7.51 48.17 -31.86
N ALA A 30 -7.68 47.96 -30.55
CA ALA A 30 -8.13 49.00 -29.61
C ALA A 30 -7.76 48.63 -28.16
N ALA A 31 -6.81 49.37 -27.58
CA ALA A 31 -6.44 49.27 -26.17
C ALA A 31 -7.54 49.89 -25.29
N ALA A 32 -8.16 49.10 -24.42
CA ALA A 32 -9.05 49.60 -23.37
C ALA A 32 -8.33 49.55 -22.02
N VAL A 33 -7.78 50.71 -21.64
CA VAL A 33 -7.20 50.99 -20.32
C VAL A 33 -8.35 51.23 -19.34
N PHE A 34 -8.57 50.33 -18.39
CA PHE A 34 -9.45 50.59 -17.25
C PHE A 34 -8.75 51.52 -16.26
N LYS A 35 -9.19 52.78 -16.23
CA LYS A 35 -8.82 53.79 -15.23
C LYS A 35 -9.64 53.57 -13.95
N LEU A 36 -9.00 53.16 -12.86
CA LEU A 36 -9.54 53.32 -11.50
C LEU A 36 -9.16 54.72 -10.99
N ARG A 37 -10.16 55.56 -10.70
CA ARG A 37 -9.98 56.80 -9.93
C ARG A 37 -10.32 56.55 -8.45
N PRO A 38 -9.49 57.01 -7.51
CA PRO A 38 -9.72 56.87 -6.07
C PRO A 38 -10.54 58.04 -5.52
N CYS A 39 -11.43 57.75 -4.57
CA CYS A 39 -12.05 58.76 -3.71
C CYS A 39 -11.35 58.77 -2.35
N LEU A 40 -10.64 59.86 -2.07
CA LEU A 40 -10.06 60.23 -0.77
C LEU A 40 -10.90 61.35 -0.16
N HIS A 41 -11.20 61.28 1.15
CA HIS A 41 -11.43 62.38 2.11
C HIS A 41 -11.19 61.74 3.51
N SER A 42 -10.08 61.97 4.21
CA SER A 42 -9.63 63.14 5.00
C SER A 42 -10.00 63.02 6.49
N ASN A 43 -9.01 62.81 7.37
CA ASN A 43 -8.72 63.71 8.50
C ASN A 43 -7.47 63.30 9.32
N PRO A 44 -6.87 64.26 10.09
CA PRO A 44 -5.44 64.33 10.35
C PRO A 44 -4.98 63.80 11.72
N SER A 45 -3.66 63.74 11.85
CA SER A 45 -2.82 63.17 12.89
C SER A 45 -2.68 64.02 14.18
N ALA A 46 -2.55 63.34 15.33
CA ALA A 46 -1.66 63.71 16.44
C ALA A 46 -1.41 62.51 17.40
N PRO A 47 -0.32 62.50 18.20
CA PRO A 47 0.43 61.30 18.54
C PRO A 47 0.23 60.82 19.99
N LEU A 48 0.34 59.51 20.23
CA LEU A 48 0.53 58.97 21.58
C LEU A 48 1.55 57.83 21.59
N VAL A 49 2.61 58.07 22.35
CA VAL A 49 3.67 57.17 22.80
C VAL A 49 3.06 55.96 23.50
N PHE A 50 3.52 54.75 23.18
CA PHE A 50 3.36 53.63 24.12
C PHE A 50 4.62 52.76 24.23
N SER A 51 5.02 52.63 25.49
CA SER A 51 6.10 51.86 26.08
C SER A 51 6.20 50.42 25.55
N ARG A 52 7.44 50.00 25.23
CA ARG A 52 7.82 48.61 24.97
C ARG A 52 7.89 47.83 26.29
N THR A 53 6.87 47.06 26.61
CA THR A 53 6.97 45.96 27.57
C THR A 53 7.37 44.68 26.82
N ARG A 54 8.61 44.22 27.02
CA ARG A 54 9.08 42.91 26.56
C ARG A 54 8.34 41.82 27.33
N ARG A 55 7.36 41.18 26.69
CA ARG A 55 6.80 39.91 27.15
C ARG A 55 7.66 38.80 26.54
N MET A 56 8.50 38.15 27.35
CA MET A 56 9.17 36.92 26.94
C MET A 56 8.10 35.84 26.76
N ILE A 57 7.72 35.61 25.52
CA ILE A 57 7.07 34.36 25.13
C ILE A 57 8.23 33.41 24.84
N SER A 58 8.41 32.44 25.72
CA SER A 58 9.25 31.26 25.50
C SER A 58 8.73 30.56 24.25
N ALA A 59 9.31 30.87 23.09
CA ALA A 59 9.20 30.03 21.92
C ALA A 59 9.97 28.75 22.24
N SER A 60 9.27 27.71 22.69
CA SER A 60 9.78 26.36 22.55
C SER A 60 10.06 26.17 21.08
N ALA A 61 11.33 26.10 20.69
CA ALA A 61 11.72 25.72 19.34
C ALA A 61 11.07 24.37 19.06
N VAL A 62 10.01 24.36 18.25
CA VAL A 62 9.51 23.15 17.62
C VAL A 62 10.69 22.68 16.79
N LYS A 63 11.37 21.62 17.24
CA LYS A 63 12.32 20.90 16.41
C LYS A 63 11.53 20.50 15.18
N SER A 64 11.77 21.15 14.03
CA SER A 64 11.21 20.67 12.77
C SER A 64 11.79 19.27 12.57
N SER A 65 10.96 18.25 12.75
CA SER A 65 11.31 16.87 12.48
C SER A 65 11.81 16.80 11.03
N SER A 66 12.95 16.14 10.79
CA SER A 66 13.49 15.85 9.45
C SER A 66 12.59 14.89 8.66
N LEU A 67 11.59 14.31 9.32
CA LEU A 67 10.66 13.36 8.74
C LEU A 67 9.61 14.06 7.86
N ILE A 68 9.13 13.32 6.86
CA ILE A 68 8.03 13.79 6.01
C ILE A 68 6.73 13.88 6.83
N GLU A 69 5.94 14.93 6.60
CA GLU A 69 4.62 15.05 7.22
C GLU A 69 3.66 13.96 6.72
N ALA A 70 2.83 13.44 7.61
CA ALA A 70 1.75 12.53 7.25
C ALA A 70 0.72 13.22 6.33
N ASP A 71 0.01 12.43 5.53
CA ASP A 71 -1.06 12.96 4.69
C ASP A 71 -2.19 13.55 5.53
N GLY A 72 -2.64 14.76 5.17
CA GLY A 72 -3.60 15.53 5.98
C GLY A 72 -2.95 16.35 7.11
N GLY A 73 -1.63 16.30 7.26
CA GLY A 73 -0.85 17.09 8.22
C GLY A 73 -0.54 16.36 9.54
N SER A 74 -1.30 15.32 9.88
CA SER A 74 -1.05 14.49 11.07
C SER A 74 -1.56 13.07 10.85
N LEU A 75 -0.99 12.11 11.60
CA LEU A 75 -1.54 10.76 11.67
C LEU A 75 -2.93 10.77 12.32
N VAL A 76 -3.82 9.93 11.79
CA VAL A 76 -5.14 9.68 12.36
C VAL A 76 -5.08 8.36 13.13
N ASP A 77 -4.99 8.44 14.45
CA ASP A 77 -5.11 7.30 15.35
C ASP A 77 -6.59 7.12 15.74
N LEU A 78 -7.11 5.92 15.53
CA LEU A 78 -8.51 5.56 15.79
C LEU A 78 -8.65 4.58 16.96
N VAL A 79 -7.56 4.30 17.68
CA VAL A 79 -7.61 3.51 18.91
C VAL A 79 -8.20 4.36 20.03
N VAL A 80 -9.24 3.82 20.67
CA VAL A 80 -9.92 4.47 21.78
C VAL A 80 -8.97 4.62 22.97
N PRO A 81 -8.86 5.83 23.54
CA PRO A 81 -8.10 6.07 24.77
C PRO A 81 -8.62 5.23 25.93
N GLU A 82 -7.72 4.72 26.78
CA GLU A 82 -8.04 3.75 27.82
C GLU A 82 -9.24 4.15 28.71
N GLY A 83 -9.30 5.41 29.14
CA GLY A 83 -10.39 5.93 29.98
C GLY A 83 -11.78 5.93 29.35
N ARG A 84 -11.91 5.79 28.03
CA ARG A 84 -13.21 5.69 27.32
C ARG A 84 -13.59 4.26 26.94
N ARG A 85 -12.68 3.30 27.02
CA ARG A 85 -12.89 1.93 26.49
C ARG A 85 -14.08 1.22 27.12
N ALA A 86 -14.21 1.26 28.45
CA ALA A 86 -15.29 0.56 29.15
C ALA A 86 -16.69 1.05 28.72
N ALA A 87 -16.84 2.36 28.54
CA ALA A 87 -18.09 2.96 28.08
C ALA A 87 -18.42 2.53 26.63
N ILE A 88 -17.42 2.55 25.75
CA ILE A 88 -17.60 2.16 24.34
C ILE A 88 -17.87 0.65 24.22
N VAL A 89 -17.24 -0.20 25.03
CA VAL A 89 -17.55 -1.64 25.08
C VAL A 89 -19.02 -1.87 25.48
N SER A 90 -19.48 -1.25 26.56
CA SER A 90 -20.86 -1.39 27.02
C SER A 90 -21.88 -0.93 25.98
N GLU A 91 -21.56 0.15 25.24
CA GLU A 91 -22.38 0.61 24.13
C GLU A 91 -22.41 -0.40 22.98
N ALA A 92 -21.22 -0.84 22.54
CA ALA A 92 -21.05 -1.76 21.42
C ALA A 92 -21.73 -3.12 21.63
N GLU A 93 -21.86 -3.58 22.88
CA GLU A 93 -22.56 -4.83 23.20
C GLU A 93 -24.04 -4.80 22.80
N SER A 94 -24.67 -3.63 22.85
CA SER A 94 -26.08 -3.40 22.52
C SER A 94 -26.34 -3.16 21.03
N LEU A 95 -25.30 -2.92 20.24
CA LEU A 95 -25.41 -2.65 18.80
C LEU A 95 -25.58 -3.95 18.00
N PRO A 96 -26.20 -3.89 16.81
CA PRO A 96 -26.09 -4.98 15.84
C PRO A 96 -24.63 -5.21 15.48
N LYS A 97 -24.28 -6.49 15.30
CA LYS A 97 -22.89 -6.94 15.15
C LYS A 97 -22.62 -7.43 13.73
N VAL A 98 -21.47 -7.03 13.18
CA VAL A 98 -20.90 -7.58 11.95
C VAL A 98 -19.67 -8.39 12.32
N LYS A 99 -19.62 -9.64 11.83
CA LYS A 99 -18.47 -10.52 12.02
C LYS A 99 -17.44 -10.22 10.95
N LEU A 100 -16.20 -10.02 11.38
CA LEU A 100 -15.05 -9.75 10.54
C LEU A 100 -14.34 -11.06 10.17
N THR A 101 -13.86 -11.15 8.94
CA THR A 101 -12.87 -12.14 8.51
C THR A 101 -11.49 -11.80 9.08
N LYS A 102 -10.50 -12.68 8.87
CA LYS A 102 -9.10 -12.38 9.24
C LYS A 102 -8.58 -11.15 8.50
N ILE A 103 -8.87 -11.04 7.20
CA ILE A 103 -8.43 -9.95 6.34
C ILE A 103 -9.12 -8.64 6.73
N ASP A 104 -10.39 -8.67 7.15
CA ASP A 104 -11.05 -7.47 7.67
C ASP A 104 -10.38 -6.96 8.96
N VAL A 105 -9.91 -7.85 9.83
CA VAL A 105 -9.16 -7.46 11.05
C VAL A 105 -7.81 -6.82 10.69
N GLU A 106 -7.13 -7.32 9.65
CA GLU A 106 -5.92 -6.69 9.11
C GLU A 106 -6.22 -5.28 8.58
N TRP A 107 -7.37 -5.07 7.93
CA TRP A 107 -7.77 -3.71 7.53
C TRP A 107 -8.14 -2.82 8.70
N VAL A 108 -8.83 -3.33 9.73
CA VAL A 108 -9.06 -2.60 10.97
C VAL A 108 -7.73 -2.14 11.57
N HIS A 109 -6.71 -3.01 11.58
CA HIS A 109 -5.37 -2.68 12.04
C HIS A 109 -4.69 -1.58 11.19
N VAL A 110 -4.77 -1.69 9.87
CA VAL A 110 -4.25 -0.66 8.95
C VAL A 110 -4.87 0.71 9.21
N ILE A 111 -6.19 0.76 9.34
CA ILE A 111 -6.91 2.03 9.52
C ILE A 111 -6.64 2.57 10.94
N SER A 112 -6.63 1.70 11.96
CA SER A 112 -6.54 2.13 13.36
C SER A 112 -5.26 2.86 13.70
N GLU A 113 -4.15 2.43 13.11
CA GLU A 113 -2.82 3.02 13.36
C GLU A 113 -2.49 4.19 12.42
N GLY A 114 -3.41 4.56 11.52
CA GLY A 114 -3.22 5.71 10.65
C GLY A 114 -2.36 5.46 9.41
N TRP A 115 -2.13 4.20 9.00
CA TRP A 115 -1.48 3.90 7.72
C TRP A 115 -2.25 4.50 6.54
N ALA A 116 -3.58 4.56 6.65
CA ALA A 116 -4.49 5.15 5.68
C ALA A 116 -4.81 6.64 5.93
N SER A 117 -4.04 7.34 6.77
CA SER A 117 -4.31 8.77 7.07
C SER A 117 -4.52 9.59 5.79
N PRO A 118 -5.54 10.47 5.74
CA PRO A 118 -6.40 10.90 6.85
C PRO A 118 -7.75 10.16 6.94
N LEU A 119 -7.88 8.96 6.37
CA LEU A 119 -9.11 8.16 6.42
C LEU A 119 -9.52 7.86 7.87
N ARG A 120 -10.82 7.98 8.19
CA ARG A 120 -11.34 7.85 9.57
C ARG A 120 -12.04 6.52 9.86
N GLY A 121 -12.09 5.61 8.88
CA GLY A 121 -12.71 4.29 9.00
C GLY A 121 -12.81 3.62 7.65
N PHE A 122 -13.72 2.65 7.51
CA PHE A 122 -13.98 2.05 6.20
C PHE A 122 -14.62 3.07 5.26
N MET A 123 -14.21 3.06 3.99
CA MET A 123 -14.58 4.10 3.03
C MET A 123 -16.11 4.21 2.86
N ARG A 124 -16.59 5.44 2.96
CA ARG A 124 -17.92 5.82 2.46
C ARG A 124 -17.96 5.77 0.94
N GLU A 125 -19.15 5.88 0.36
CA GLU A 125 -19.32 5.71 -1.09
C GLU A 125 -18.53 6.76 -1.89
N ASP A 126 -18.46 8.00 -1.42
CA ASP A 126 -17.71 9.07 -2.06
C ASP A 126 -16.19 8.85 -2.02
N GLU A 127 -15.66 8.34 -0.90
CA GLU A 127 -14.25 7.97 -0.75
C GLU A 127 -13.91 6.75 -1.62
N TYR A 128 -14.79 5.74 -1.64
CA TYR A 128 -14.67 4.54 -2.46
C TYR A 128 -14.60 4.89 -3.95
N LEU A 129 -15.53 5.72 -4.43
CA LEU A 129 -15.56 6.15 -5.83
C LEU A 129 -14.32 6.98 -6.18
N GLN A 130 -13.89 7.89 -5.30
CA GLN A 130 -12.68 8.68 -5.53
C GLN A 130 -11.42 7.79 -5.59
N SER A 131 -11.29 6.83 -4.68
CA SER A 131 -10.19 5.86 -4.69
C SER A 131 -10.20 5.06 -5.99
N LEU A 132 -11.35 4.51 -6.38
CA LEU A 132 -11.49 3.62 -7.52
C LEU A 132 -11.26 4.32 -8.87
N HIS A 133 -11.67 5.57 -9.01
CA HIS A 133 -11.57 6.32 -10.27
C HIS A 133 -10.32 7.20 -10.38
N PHE A 134 -9.82 7.71 -9.25
CA PHE A 134 -8.80 8.77 -9.24
C PHE A 134 -7.57 8.41 -8.43
N ASN A 135 -7.52 7.23 -7.80
CA ASN A 135 -6.44 6.79 -6.92
C ASN A 135 -6.09 7.82 -5.82
N SER A 136 -7.06 8.62 -5.39
CA SER A 136 -6.85 9.75 -4.49
C SER A 136 -8.13 10.14 -3.76
N LEU A 137 -7.99 10.89 -2.67
CA LEU A 137 -9.09 11.52 -1.95
C LEU A 137 -8.91 13.03 -1.93
N ARG A 138 -9.99 13.77 -2.16
CA ARG A 138 -10.03 15.22 -1.96
C ARG A 138 -10.50 15.53 -0.55
N LEU A 139 -9.66 16.22 0.22
CA LEU A 139 -9.97 16.67 1.57
C LEU A 139 -10.85 17.92 1.55
N GLY A 140 -11.50 18.24 2.67
CA GLY A 140 -12.39 19.40 2.79
C GLY A 140 -11.74 20.77 2.53
N ASN A 141 -10.41 20.86 2.67
CA ASN A 141 -9.63 22.05 2.32
C ASN A 141 -9.22 22.11 0.82
N GLY A 142 -9.64 21.13 0.02
CA GLY A 142 -9.33 21.01 -1.40
C GLY A 142 -8.04 20.27 -1.72
N THR A 143 -7.18 19.98 -0.74
CA THR A 143 -5.95 19.18 -0.91
C THR A 143 -6.29 17.77 -1.36
N VAL A 144 -5.45 17.20 -2.23
CA VAL A 144 -5.56 15.82 -2.70
C VAL A 144 -4.49 14.98 -2.03
N VAL A 145 -4.89 13.82 -1.50
CA VAL A 145 -3.97 12.80 -0.96
C VAL A 145 -4.09 11.54 -1.80
N ASN A 146 -3.00 10.78 -1.93
CA ASN A 146 -3.05 9.49 -2.62
C ASN A 146 -3.96 8.52 -1.85
N MET A 147 -4.68 7.65 -2.55
CA MET A 147 -5.49 6.55 -1.99
C MET A 147 -5.93 5.59 -3.11
N SER A 148 -5.02 4.74 -3.56
CA SER A 148 -5.24 3.91 -4.76
C SER A 148 -5.99 2.59 -4.54
N ILE A 149 -6.18 2.17 -3.29
CA ILE A 149 -6.82 0.89 -2.97
C ILE A 149 -8.11 1.15 -2.16
N PRO A 150 -9.25 0.57 -2.57
CA PRO A 150 -10.46 0.57 -1.76
C PRO A 150 -10.29 -0.15 -0.42
N ILE A 151 -10.37 0.60 0.69
CA ILE A 151 -10.36 0.06 2.06
C ILE A 151 -11.81 0.03 2.56
N VAL A 152 -12.47 -1.10 2.32
CA VAL A 152 -13.93 -1.26 2.50
C VAL A 152 -14.26 -2.53 3.29
N LEU A 153 -15.39 -2.51 4.00
CA LEU A 153 -15.95 -3.69 4.67
C LEU A 153 -17.19 -4.15 3.89
N ALA A 154 -17.24 -5.43 3.52
CA ALA A 154 -18.37 -6.00 2.81
C ALA A 154 -19.34 -6.72 3.76
N ILE A 155 -20.65 -6.63 3.46
CA ILE A 155 -21.71 -7.32 4.20
C ILE A 155 -22.70 -7.97 3.22
N ASP A 156 -23.29 -9.09 3.62
CA ASP A 156 -24.34 -9.78 2.89
C ASP A 156 -25.72 -9.13 3.09
N ASP A 157 -26.73 -9.65 2.38
CA ASP A 157 -28.10 -9.14 2.43
C ASP A 157 -28.69 -9.35 3.84
N GLU A 158 -28.42 -10.48 4.47
CA GLU A 158 -28.87 -10.82 5.82
C GLU A 158 -28.29 -9.88 6.89
N ALA A 159 -27.00 -9.56 6.81
CA ALA A 159 -26.36 -8.60 7.71
C ALA A 159 -26.92 -7.19 7.51
N LYS A 160 -27.15 -6.77 6.26
CA LYS A 160 -27.78 -5.48 5.96
C LYS A 160 -29.18 -5.39 6.57
N GLU A 161 -30.00 -6.43 6.40
CA GLU A 161 -31.35 -6.49 7.00
C GLU A 161 -31.29 -6.44 8.53
N ARG A 162 -30.38 -7.21 9.15
CA ARG A 162 -30.17 -7.23 10.60
C ARG A 162 -29.70 -5.87 11.14
N ILE A 163 -28.88 -5.13 10.41
CA ILE A 163 -28.46 -3.77 10.78
C ILE A 163 -29.65 -2.81 10.74
N GLY A 164 -30.51 -2.93 9.72
CA GLY A 164 -31.74 -2.15 9.59
C GLY A 164 -31.48 -0.64 9.64
N GLY A 165 -32.19 0.06 10.54
CA GLY A 165 -32.06 1.51 10.74
C GLY A 165 -30.98 1.94 11.73
N SER A 166 -30.13 1.02 12.22
CA SER A 166 -29.08 1.37 13.17
C SER A 166 -28.07 2.33 12.54
N LYS A 167 -27.66 3.34 13.30
CA LYS A 167 -26.61 4.29 12.86
C LYS A 167 -25.21 3.76 13.13
N ASP A 168 -25.07 2.87 14.10
CA ASP A 168 -23.78 2.36 14.57
C ASP A 168 -23.84 0.83 14.65
N ILE A 169 -22.68 0.18 14.45
CA ILE A 169 -22.55 -1.28 14.55
C ILE A 169 -21.32 -1.66 15.37
N GLY A 170 -21.42 -2.79 16.06
CA GLY A 170 -20.25 -3.45 16.66
C GLY A 170 -19.53 -4.33 15.64
N LEU A 171 -18.19 -4.31 15.65
CA LEU A 171 -17.35 -5.17 14.82
C LEU A 171 -16.71 -6.26 15.68
N VAL A 172 -16.99 -7.51 15.33
CA VAL A 172 -16.56 -8.68 16.07
C VAL A 172 -15.54 -9.45 15.24
N SER A 173 -14.37 -9.74 15.79
CA SER A 173 -13.32 -10.52 15.13
C SER A 173 -13.80 -11.92 14.77
N HIS A 174 -13.04 -12.63 13.94
CA HIS A 174 -13.34 -14.03 13.61
C HIS A 174 -13.37 -14.94 14.85
N GLY A 175 -12.65 -14.57 15.91
CA GLY A 175 -12.56 -15.29 17.18
C GLY A 175 -13.72 -15.03 18.15
N GLY A 176 -14.60 -14.07 17.84
CA GLY A 176 -15.77 -13.73 18.66
C GLY A 176 -15.57 -12.51 19.56
N ASP A 177 -14.37 -11.94 19.61
CA ASP A 177 -14.09 -10.73 20.39
C ASP A 177 -14.63 -9.49 19.70
N LEU A 178 -15.33 -8.64 20.45
CA LEU A 178 -15.68 -7.29 20.00
C LEU A 178 -14.42 -6.42 19.95
N ILE A 179 -14.06 -5.89 18.79
CA ILE A 179 -12.80 -5.15 18.59
C ILE A 179 -12.99 -3.68 18.23
N ALA A 180 -14.13 -3.28 17.69
CA ALA A 180 -14.38 -1.90 17.27
C ALA A 180 -15.88 -1.56 17.19
N ILE A 181 -16.18 -0.25 17.12
CA ILE A 181 -17.47 0.27 16.66
C ILE A 181 -17.26 0.96 15.31
N LEU A 182 -18.19 0.78 14.37
CA LEU A 182 -18.30 1.62 13.18
C LEU A 182 -19.50 2.54 13.33
N ARG A 183 -19.24 3.84 13.37
CA ARG A 183 -20.20 4.92 13.66
C ARG A 183 -20.78 5.52 12.38
N SER A 184 -21.99 6.04 12.50
CA SER A 184 -22.65 6.84 11.44
C SER A 184 -22.59 6.14 10.08
N ILE A 185 -22.95 4.87 10.04
CA ILE A 185 -22.71 4.01 8.89
C ILE A 185 -23.41 4.49 7.62
N GLN A 186 -22.82 4.16 6.48
CA GLN A 186 -23.44 4.25 5.16
C GLN A 186 -23.29 2.91 4.45
N ILE A 187 -24.41 2.30 4.07
CA ILE A 187 -24.44 1.05 3.31
C ILE A 187 -24.72 1.36 1.83
N TYR A 188 -23.87 0.89 0.93
CA TYR A 188 -23.96 1.11 -0.52
C TYR A 188 -23.60 -0.15 -1.30
N LYS A 189 -23.83 -0.17 -2.62
CA LYS A 189 -23.67 -1.37 -3.44
C LYS A 189 -22.21 -1.74 -3.65
N HIS A 190 -21.92 -3.04 -3.59
CA HIS A 190 -20.64 -3.62 -3.96
C HIS A 190 -20.66 -4.07 -5.42
N ASN A 191 -20.39 -3.16 -6.36
CA ASN A 191 -20.25 -3.52 -7.78
C ASN A 191 -18.93 -4.27 -8.01
N LYS A 192 -18.90 -5.56 -7.66
CA LYS A 192 -17.68 -6.38 -7.58
C LYS A 192 -16.87 -6.38 -8.88
N GLU A 193 -17.51 -6.65 -10.02
CA GLU A 193 -16.82 -6.71 -11.31
C GLU A 193 -16.14 -5.38 -11.65
N GLU A 194 -16.83 -4.25 -11.44
CA GLU A 194 -16.26 -2.92 -11.64
C GLU A 194 -15.09 -2.64 -10.69
N ARG A 195 -15.25 -3.00 -9.40
CA ARG A 195 -14.19 -2.87 -8.39
C ARG A 195 -12.92 -3.62 -8.83
N ILE A 196 -13.10 -4.88 -9.24
CA ILE A 196 -12.02 -5.77 -9.65
C ILE A 196 -11.34 -5.20 -10.92
N ALA A 197 -12.13 -4.87 -11.94
CA ALA A 197 -11.63 -4.35 -13.22
C ALA A 197 -10.79 -3.09 -13.04
N ARG A 198 -11.24 -2.14 -12.21
CA ARG A 198 -10.55 -0.86 -12.01
C ARG A 198 -9.34 -0.96 -11.10
N THR A 199 -9.38 -1.85 -10.11
CA THR A 199 -8.26 -2.01 -9.17
C THR A 199 -7.13 -2.85 -9.78
N TRP A 200 -7.44 -3.97 -10.45
CA TRP A 200 -6.45 -4.89 -11.03
C TRP A 200 -6.20 -4.72 -12.52
N GLY A 201 -7.05 -4.01 -13.26
CA GLY A 201 -6.94 -3.89 -14.72
C GLY A 201 -7.40 -5.14 -15.48
N THR A 202 -8.05 -6.08 -14.81
CA THR A 202 -8.59 -7.34 -15.37
C THR A 202 -9.68 -7.86 -14.45
N THR A 203 -10.55 -8.74 -14.94
CA THR A 203 -11.53 -9.52 -14.16
C THR A 203 -11.29 -11.03 -14.29
N ALA A 204 -10.07 -11.42 -14.70
CA ALA A 204 -9.72 -12.83 -14.84
C ALA A 204 -9.91 -13.60 -13.52
N PRO A 205 -10.44 -14.84 -13.56
CA PRO A 205 -10.51 -15.69 -12.39
C PRO A 205 -9.12 -16.10 -11.91
N GLY A 206 -8.99 -16.47 -10.64
CA GLY A 206 -7.74 -16.91 -10.02
C GLY A 206 -6.84 -15.79 -9.51
N LEU A 207 -7.32 -14.55 -9.46
CA LEU A 207 -6.63 -13.45 -8.77
C LEU A 207 -6.72 -13.69 -7.25
N PRO A 208 -5.61 -13.95 -6.52
CA PRO A 208 -5.69 -14.52 -5.17
C PRO A 208 -6.50 -13.70 -4.17
N TYR A 209 -6.29 -12.37 -4.14
CA TYR A 209 -7.03 -11.48 -3.26
C TYR A 209 -8.52 -11.38 -3.66
N VAL A 210 -8.80 -11.39 -4.96
CA VAL A 210 -10.18 -11.35 -5.45
C VAL A 210 -10.93 -12.61 -5.03
N GLU A 211 -10.33 -13.78 -5.22
CA GLU A 211 -10.94 -15.06 -4.86
C GLU A 211 -11.12 -15.23 -3.34
N GLU A 212 -10.18 -14.73 -2.54
CA GLU A 212 -10.27 -14.83 -1.08
C GLU A 212 -11.25 -13.80 -0.49
N VAL A 213 -11.28 -12.58 -1.04
CA VAL A 213 -11.94 -11.43 -0.37
C VAL A 213 -13.18 -10.94 -1.11
N ILE A 214 -13.16 -10.84 -2.44
CA ILE A 214 -14.20 -10.13 -3.19
C ILE A 214 -15.25 -11.10 -3.75
N THR A 215 -14.82 -12.20 -4.36
CA THR A 215 -15.70 -13.24 -4.90
C THR A 215 -16.69 -13.73 -3.83
N PRO A 216 -16.26 -14.19 -2.63
CA PRO A 216 -17.16 -14.73 -1.61
C PRO A 216 -17.88 -13.65 -0.76
N ALA A 217 -17.49 -12.37 -0.86
CA ALA A 217 -18.08 -11.30 -0.06
C ALA A 217 -19.56 -11.04 -0.38
N GLY A 218 -20.24 -10.28 0.50
CA GLY A 218 -21.60 -9.83 0.22
C GLY A 218 -21.68 -8.73 -0.86
N ASN A 219 -22.93 -8.41 -1.24
CA ASN A 219 -23.26 -7.46 -2.30
C ASN A 219 -23.31 -5.99 -1.84
N TRP A 220 -23.01 -5.73 -0.56
CA TRP A 220 -23.02 -4.40 0.01
C TRP A 220 -21.67 -4.07 0.63
N LEU A 221 -21.32 -2.80 0.60
CA LEU A 221 -20.22 -2.22 1.35
C LEU A 221 -20.79 -1.33 2.45
N ILE A 222 -20.08 -1.27 3.57
CA ILE A 222 -20.42 -0.43 4.71
C ILE A 222 -19.23 0.46 5.08
N GLY A 223 -19.43 1.77 4.99
CA GLY A 223 -18.47 2.80 5.39
C GLY A 223 -18.92 3.53 6.65
N GLY A 224 -17.99 4.16 7.36
CA GLY A 224 -18.30 4.86 8.61
C GLY A 224 -17.05 5.31 9.37
N ASP A 225 -17.25 5.97 10.50
CA ASP A 225 -16.16 6.41 11.38
C ASP A 225 -15.81 5.28 12.35
N LEU A 226 -14.56 4.82 12.33
CA LEU A 226 -14.11 3.65 13.07
C LEU A 226 -13.55 4.07 14.44
N GLU A 227 -13.97 3.39 15.49
CA GLU A 227 -13.41 3.48 16.85
C GLU A 227 -12.90 2.09 17.27
N VAL A 228 -11.59 1.90 17.35
CA VAL A 228 -10.98 0.60 17.67
C VAL A 228 -10.70 0.49 19.16
N LEU A 229 -11.22 -0.53 19.82
CA LEU A 229 -11.22 -0.62 21.28
C LEU A 229 -9.81 -0.78 21.87
N LYS A 230 -8.97 -1.57 21.22
CA LYS A 230 -7.60 -1.87 21.65
C LYS A 230 -6.69 -1.99 20.41
N PRO A 231 -5.38 -1.70 20.54
CA PRO A 231 -4.42 -2.02 19.47
C PRO A 231 -4.53 -3.49 19.07
N ILE A 232 -4.47 -3.77 17.77
CA ILE A 232 -4.60 -5.13 17.25
C ILE A 232 -3.31 -5.91 17.56
N LYS A 233 -3.49 -7.15 18.03
CA LYS A 233 -2.42 -8.10 18.32
C LYS A 233 -2.77 -9.45 17.74
N TYR A 234 -1.78 -10.14 17.18
CA TYR A 234 -1.98 -11.44 16.53
C TYR A 234 -1.50 -12.58 17.43
N ASN A 235 -0.66 -12.30 18.43
CA ASN A 235 -0.12 -13.25 19.39
C ASN A 235 0.60 -14.44 18.70
N ASP A 236 1.26 -14.17 17.59
CA ASP A 236 2.00 -15.14 16.75
C ASP A 236 3.52 -15.07 16.98
N GLY A 237 3.96 -14.37 18.03
CA GLY A 237 5.37 -14.14 18.32
C GLY A 237 6.00 -12.98 17.54
N LEU A 238 5.30 -12.35 16.60
CA LEU A 238 5.84 -11.27 15.75
C LEU A 238 5.29 -9.87 16.07
N ASP A 239 4.42 -9.74 17.08
CA ASP A 239 3.80 -8.46 17.43
C ASP A 239 4.77 -7.35 17.85
N HIS A 240 6.01 -7.71 18.23
CA HIS A 240 7.06 -6.75 18.55
C HIS A 240 7.69 -6.11 17.30
N TYR A 241 7.51 -6.71 16.12
CA TYR A 241 7.87 -6.09 14.84
C TYR A 241 6.74 -5.26 14.23
N ARG A 242 5.51 -5.38 14.73
CA ARG A 242 4.35 -4.61 14.24
C ARG A 242 4.33 -3.23 14.90
N LEU A 243 5.23 -2.38 14.43
CA LEU A 243 5.35 -0.99 14.86
C LEU A 243 4.37 -0.12 14.08
N SER A 244 3.56 0.66 14.80
CA SER A 244 2.65 1.64 14.19
C SER A 244 3.43 2.76 13.49
N PRO A 245 2.80 3.54 12.57
CA PRO A 245 3.41 4.71 11.97
C PRO A 245 3.94 5.71 13.00
N GLN A 246 3.25 5.89 14.13
CA GLN A 246 3.71 6.75 15.21
C GLN A 246 4.97 6.17 15.88
N GLN A 247 4.97 4.87 16.21
CA GLN A 247 6.15 4.21 16.82
C GLN A 247 7.37 4.24 15.89
N LEU A 248 7.16 4.08 14.58
CA LEU A 248 8.23 4.21 13.59
C LEU A 248 8.80 5.63 13.56
N ARG A 249 7.94 6.66 13.55
CA ARG A 249 8.38 8.07 13.62
C ARG A 249 9.19 8.33 14.88
N ASP A 250 8.71 7.87 16.04
CA ASP A 250 9.41 8.01 17.31
C ASP A 250 10.79 7.33 17.27
N GLU A 251 10.89 6.14 16.67
CA GLU A 251 12.14 5.40 16.51
C GLU A 251 13.12 6.12 15.55
N PHE A 252 12.64 6.68 14.44
CA PHE A 252 13.48 7.46 13.53
C PHE A 252 14.02 8.72 14.22
N GLU A 253 13.20 9.41 15.01
CA GLU A 253 13.63 10.58 15.79
C GLU A 253 14.61 10.19 16.90
N HIS A 254 14.37 9.06 17.58
CA HIS A 254 15.28 8.50 18.59
C HIS A 254 16.67 8.22 18.00
N ARG A 255 16.70 7.61 16.81
CA ARG A 255 17.94 7.37 16.05
C ARG A 255 18.51 8.63 15.40
N LYS A 256 17.84 9.79 15.49
CA LYS A 256 18.24 11.05 14.84
C LYS A 256 18.44 10.86 13.33
N ALA A 257 17.51 10.17 12.68
CA ALA A 257 17.53 9.98 11.24
C ALA A 257 17.34 11.33 10.54
N ASP A 258 18.22 11.66 9.58
CA ASP A 258 18.05 12.83 8.71
C ASP A 258 17.50 12.47 7.32
N ALA A 259 17.48 11.17 7.00
CA ALA A 259 16.71 10.58 5.92
C ALA A 259 16.21 9.19 6.31
N VAL A 260 15.04 8.81 5.81
CA VAL A 260 14.45 7.48 5.97
C VAL A 260 14.05 6.96 4.61
N PHE A 261 14.64 5.83 4.21
CA PHE A 261 14.36 5.19 2.93
C PHE A 261 13.67 3.84 3.16
N ALA A 262 12.49 3.67 2.57
CA ALA A 262 11.69 2.47 2.76
C ALA A 262 11.93 1.45 1.65
N PHE A 263 12.02 0.18 2.05
CA PHE A 263 12.02 -0.97 1.15
C PHE A 263 10.82 -1.87 1.48
N GLN A 264 9.78 -1.79 0.65
CA GLN A 264 8.64 -2.71 0.67
C GLN A 264 9.05 -4.07 0.10
N LEU A 265 8.64 -5.14 0.77
CA LEU A 265 8.84 -6.50 0.28
C LEU A 265 7.79 -7.47 0.79
N ARG A 266 7.55 -8.53 0.02
CA ARG A 266 6.75 -9.71 0.40
C ARG A 266 7.52 -11.02 0.25
N ASN A 267 8.76 -10.95 -0.24
CA ASN A 267 9.59 -12.09 -0.62
C ASN A 267 10.84 -12.14 0.27
N PRO A 268 11.53 -13.28 0.36
CA PRO A 268 12.88 -13.36 0.94
C PRO A 268 13.84 -12.33 0.34
N VAL A 269 14.76 -11.81 1.16
CA VAL A 269 15.79 -10.86 0.73
C VAL A 269 16.95 -11.62 0.11
N HIS A 270 17.16 -11.45 -1.19
CA HIS A 270 18.38 -11.86 -1.89
C HIS A 270 19.29 -10.64 -2.12
N ASN A 271 20.54 -10.87 -2.54
CA ASN A 271 21.55 -9.82 -2.65
C ASN A 271 21.24 -8.77 -3.74
N GLY A 272 20.27 -9.04 -4.62
CA GLY A 272 19.74 -8.03 -5.55
C GLY A 272 18.93 -6.97 -4.82
N HIS A 273 18.08 -7.36 -3.87
CA HIS A 273 17.39 -6.40 -2.99
C HIS A 273 18.41 -5.66 -2.12
N ALA A 274 19.39 -6.36 -1.56
CA ALA A 274 20.46 -5.75 -0.76
C ALA A 274 21.27 -4.71 -1.57
N LEU A 275 21.58 -5.00 -2.84
CA LEU A 275 22.22 -4.05 -3.74
C LEU A 275 21.41 -2.75 -3.84
N LEU A 276 20.09 -2.83 -4.04
CA LEU A 276 19.23 -1.65 -4.12
C LEU A 276 19.24 -0.84 -2.80
N MET A 277 19.17 -1.52 -1.66
CA MET A 277 19.17 -0.88 -0.34
C MET A 277 20.52 -0.22 -0.01
N ASN A 278 21.63 -0.93 -0.24
CA ASN A 278 22.97 -0.44 0.02
C ASN A 278 23.37 0.69 -0.96
N ASP A 279 23.00 0.58 -2.24
CA ASP A 279 23.22 1.63 -3.23
C ASP A 279 22.39 2.89 -2.90
N THR A 280 21.16 2.73 -2.41
CA THR A 280 20.34 3.85 -1.90
C THR A 280 21.04 4.57 -0.75
N ARG A 281 21.48 3.81 0.26
CA ARG A 281 22.23 4.38 1.40
C ARG A 281 23.44 5.17 0.92
N ARG A 282 24.24 4.59 0.01
CA ARG A 282 25.43 5.25 -0.55
C ARG A 282 25.07 6.56 -1.23
N ARG A 283 24.06 6.59 -2.10
CA ARG A 283 23.59 7.80 -2.77
C ARG A 283 23.12 8.87 -1.78
N LEU A 284 22.41 8.49 -0.72
CA LEU A 284 21.97 9.44 0.32
C LEU A 284 23.17 10.07 1.06
N LEU A 285 24.19 9.28 1.38
CA LEU A 285 25.43 9.80 1.96
C LEU A 285 26.15 10.76 1.00
N GLU A 286 26.21 10.43 -0.30
CA GLU A 286 26.77 11.29 -1.36
C GLU A 286 25.98 12.61 -1.53
N MET A 287 24.66 12.56 -1.33
CA MET A 287 23.78 13.75 -1.32
C MET A 287 23.95 14.63 -0.08
N GLY A 288 24.69 14.16 0.93
CA GLY A 288 25.06 14.93 2.11
C GLY A 288 24.32 14.56 3.40
N TYR A 289 23.34 13.64 3.35
CA TYR A 289 22.74 13.06 4.55
C TYR A 289 23.82 12.36 5.39
N LYS A 290 23.71 12.46 6.71
CA LYS A 290 24.68 11.95 7.68
C LYS A 290 24.23 10.67 8.34
N ASN A 291 22.93 10.49 8.49
CA ASN A 291 22.35 9.33 9.16
C ASN A 291 21.07 8.85 8.44
N PRO A 292 21.19 8.41 7.17
CA PRO A 292 20.07 7.77 6.49
C PRO A 292 19.74 6.45 7.20
N ILE A 293 18.46 6.15 7.45
CA ILE A 293 18.03 4.90 8.09
C ILE A 293 17.16 4.10 7.11
N LEU A 294 17.49 2.81 6.94
CA LEU A 294 16.68 1.88 6.17
C LEU A 294 15.47 1.46 7.00
N LEU A 295 14.29 1.57 6.42
CA LEU A 295 13.10 0.87 6.88
C LEU A 295 12.90 -0.37 6.01
N LEU A 296 13.40 -1.53 6.47
CA LEU A 296 13.15 -2.83 5.86
C LEU A 296 11.77 -3.30 6.30
N HIS A 297 10.80 -3.29 5.38
CA HIS A 297 9.40 -3.25 5.78
C HIS A 297 8.58 -4.39 5.15
N PRO A 298 8.80 -5.65 5.57
CA PRO A 298 8.03 -6.79 5.06
C PRO A 298 6.53 -6.60 5.30
N LEU A 299 5.73 -6.90 4.27
CA LEU A 299 4.29 -7.01 4.41
C LEU A 299 3.93 -8.28 5.20
N GLY A 300 2.98 -8.16 6.12
CA GLY A 300 2.57 -9.24 7.02
C GLY A 300 1.06 -9.44 7.19
N GLY A 301 0.22 -8.77 6.40
CA GLY A 301 -1.17 -9.22 6.20
C GLY A 301 -1.24 -10.40 5.22
N PHE A 302 -2.43 -10.66 4.69
CA PHE A 302 -2.68 -11.73 3.73
C PHE A 302 -1.70 -11.72 2.54
N THR A 303 -1.19 -12.90 2.23
CA THR A 303 -0.41 -13.22 1.02
C THR A 303 -0.94 -14.51 0.41
N LYS A 304 -0.80 -14.65 -0.92
CA LYS A 304 -1.23 -15.86 -1.65
C LYS A 304 -0.45 -17.09 -1.20
N ALA A 305 -1.06 -18.27 -1.35
CA ALA A 305 -0.57 -19.53 -0.76
C ALA A 305 0.83 -19.98 -1.20
N ASP A 306 1.32 -19.61 -2.39
CA ASP A 306 2.66 -20.00 -2.87
C ASP A 306 3.77 -19.00 -2.50
N ASP A 307 3.45 -17.91 -1.80
CA ASP A 307 4.44 -17.01 -1.21
C ASP A 307 5.03 -17.63 0.09
N VAL A 308 6.24 -17.22 0.46
CA VAL A 308 6.89 -17.71 1.70
C VAL A 308 6.16 -17.08 2.91
N PRO A 309 5.75 -17.89 3.91
CA PRO A 309 5.09 -17.41 5.12
C PRO A 309 5.89 -16.31 5.86
N LEU A 310 5.16 -15.47 6.59
CA LEU A 310 5.72 -14.28 7.23
C LEU A 310 6.81 -14.61 8.25
N ASP A 311 6.57 -15.57 9.14
CA ASP A 311 7.51 -16.04 10.15
C ASP A 311 8.84 -16.53 9.51
N ILE A 312 8.75 -17.34 8.46
CA ILE A 312 9.91 -17.81 7.71
C ILE A 312 10.65 -16.64 7.04
N ARG A 313 9.93 -15.66 6.48
CA ARG A 313 10.56 -14.44 5.93
C ARG A 313 11.27 -13.64 7.00
N MET A 314 10.65 -13.46 8.17
CA MET A 314 11.25 -12.70 9.28
C MET A 314 12.53 -13.39 9.78
N GLU A 315 12.53 -14.72 9.92
CA GLU A 315 13.74 -15.48 10.25
C GLU A 315 14.82 -15.28 9.16
N GLN A 316 14.44 -15.40 7.90
CA GLN A 316 15.36 -15.20 6.77
C GLN A 316 15.97 -13.79 6.77
N HIS A 317 15.16 -12.76 7.04
CA HIS A 317 15.62 -11.37 7.12
C HIS A 317 16.57 -11.15 8.31
N SER A 318 16.29 -11.79 9.46
CA SER A 318 17.20 -11.77 10.60
C SER A 318 18.57 -12.33 10.24
N LYS A 319 18.64 -13.39 9.42
CA LYS A 319 19.91 -13.97 8.96
C LYS A 319 20.65 -13.09 7.97
N VAL A 320 19.94 -12.34 7.12
CA VAL A 320 20.54 -11.34 6.23
C VAL A 320 21.25 -10.22 7.02
N LEU A 321 20.65 -9.79 8.14
CA LEU A 321 21.23 -8.79 9.05
C LEU A 321 22.40 -9.38 9.84
N GLU A 322 22.26 -10.61 10.35
CA GLU A 322 23.32 -11.31 11.08
C GLU A 322 24.58 -11.53 10.23
N ASP A 323 24.42 -11.77 8.94
CA ASP A 323 25.53 -11.92 7.98
C ASP A 323 26.13 -10.58 7.52
N GLY A 324 25.59 -9.45 7.97
CA GLY A 324 26.08 -8.11 7.63
C GLY A 324 25.84 -7.69 6.18
N VAL A 325 24.96 -8.39 5.45
CA VAL A 325 24.53 -8.00 4.09
C VAL A 325 23.78 -6.67 4.13
N LEU A 326 23.00 -6.47 5.20
CA LEU A 326 22.45 -5.19 5.61
C LEU A 326 22.99 -4.86 7.01
N ASP A 327 23.31 -3.60 7.25
CA ASP A 327 23.81 -3.12 8.53
C ASP A 327 22.68 -2.99 9.56
N PRO A 328 22.68 -3.75 10.68
CA PRO A 328 21.62 -3.70 11.68
C PRO A 328 21.55 -2.37 12.44
N GLU A 329 22.65 -1.64 12.58
CA GLU A 329 22.66 -0.35 13.31
C GLU A 329 21.86 0.72 12.55
N THR A 330 21.87 0.64 11.23
CA THR A 330 21.23 1.61 10.35
C THR A 330 20.00 1.06 9.63
N THR A 331 19.46 -0.05 10.16
CA THR A 331 18.24 -0.70 9.66
C THR A 331 17.22 -0.86 10.78
N ILE A 332 15.98 -0.50 10.50
CA ILE A 332 14.80 -0.84 11.29
C ILE A 332 14.01 -1.88 10.51
N VAL A 333 13.75 -3.02 11.15
CA VAL A 333 12.86 -4.06 10.62
C VAL A 333 11.50 -3.91 11.28
N ALA A 334 10.45 -3.75 10.48
CA ALA A 334 9.08 -3.67 10.97
C ALA A 334 8.13 -4.37 10.00
N ILE A 335 7.00 -4.86 10.50
CA ILE A 335 5.97 -5.53 9.71
C ILE A 335 4.88 -4.53 9.33
N PHE A 336 4.64 -4.39 8.03
CA PHE A 336 3.54 -3.61 7.50
C PHE A 336 2.25 -4.47 7.51
N PRO A 337 1.18 -4.08 8.22
CA PRO A 337 0.06 -4.98 8.50
C PRO A 337 -0.94 -5.15 7.34
N SER A 338 -0.75 -4.45 6.23
CA SER A 338 -1.70 -4.50 5.10
C SER A 338 -1.79 -5.88 4.45
N PRO A 339 -3.00 -6.30 4.03
CA PRO A 339 -3.16 -7.36 3.03
C PRO A 339 -2.48 -7.01 1.70
N MET A 340 -1.96 -8.02 1.00
CA MET A 340 -1.39 -7.89 -0.35
C MET A 340 -2.44 -8.15 -1.44
N HIS A 341 -2.61 -7.21 -2.37
CA HIS A 341 -3.62 -7.31 -3.45
C HIS A 341 -3.08 -7.98 -4.70
N TYR A 342 -1.77 -7.86 -4.91
CA TYR A 342 -1.11 -8.17 -6.17
C TYR A 342 -1.66 -7.32 -7.33
N ALA A 343 -1.93 -6.03 -7.05
CA ALA A 343 -2.53 -5.09 -8.00
C ALA A 343 -1.53 -4.12 -8.65
N GLY A 344 -0.24 -4.48 -8.64
CA GLY A 344 0.79 -3.84 -9.46
C GLY A 344 0.89 -2.31 -9.32
N PRO A 345 0.80 -1.55 -10.42
CA PRO A 345 0.89 -0.08 -10.38
C PRO A 345 -0.18 0.63 -9.54
N THR A 346 -1.34 0.02 -9.34
CA THR A 346 -2.37 0.55 -8.44
C THR A 346 -1.91 0.38 -6.99
N GLU A 347 -1.44 -0.82 -6.62
CA GLU A 347 -1.06 -1.14 -5.24
C GLU A 347 0.26 -0.50 -4.80
N VAL A 348 1.24 -0.32 -5.70
CA VAL A 348 2.53 0.28 -5.31
C VAL A 348 2.36 1.72 -4.82
N GLN A 349 1.33 2.44 -5.27
CA GLN A 349 0.97 3.75 -4.72
C GLN A 349 0.54 3.66 -3.26
N TRP A 350 -0.29 2.66 -2.90
CA TRP A 350 -0.68 2.38 -1.52
C TRP A 350 0.54 2.03 -0.66
N HIS A 351 1.43 1.16 -1.15
CA HIS A 351 2.65 0.81 -0.42
C HIS A 351 3.56 2.02 -0.15
N ALA A 352 3.62 2.97 -1.08
CA ALA A 352 4.39 4.20 -0.93
C ALA A 352 3.71 5.19 0.03
N LYS A 353 2.41 5.44 -0.14
CA LYS A 353 1.61 6.30 0.73
C LYS A 353 1.69 5.87 2.20
N ALA A 354 1.52 4.58 2.47
CA ALA A 354 1.61 4.05 3.82
C ALA A 354 2.97 4.38 4.49
N ARG A 355 4.05 4.46 3.69
CA ARG A 355 5.41 4.77 4.15
C ARG A 355 5.65 6.27 4.29
N ILE A 356 4.97 7.12 3.52
CA ILE A 356 4.86 8.55 3.83
C ILE A 356 4.27 8.72 5.23
N ASN A 357 3.15 8.06 5.52
CA ASN A 357 2.50 8.14 6.82
C ASN A 357 3.40 7.61 7.95
N ALA A 358 4.24 6.60 7.69
CA ALA A 358 5.26 6.15 8.65
C ALA A 358 6.48 7.07 8.79
N GLY A 359 6.65 8.10 7.95
CA GLY A 359 7.76 9.06 8.06
C GLY A 359 8.91 8.86 7.06
N ALA A 360 8.79 7.95 6.08
CA ALA A 360 9.79 7.76 5.03
C ALA A 360 9.75 8.88 3.99
N ASN A 361 10.88 9.54 3.75
CA ASN A 361 11.03 10.59 2.74
C ASN A 361 11.62 10.07 1.41
N PHE A 362 12.15 8.85 1.38
CA PHE A 362 12.56 8.13 0.17
C PHE A 362 11.87 6.77 0.06
N TYR A 363 11.54 6.36 -1.16
CA TYR A 363 10.91 5.07 -1.43
C TYR A 363 11.61 4.36 -2.57
N ILE A 364 12.13 3.17 -2.28
CA ILE A 364 12.80 2.32 -3.26
C ILE A 364 11.74 1.57 -4.06
N VAL A 365 11.83 1.64 -5.40
CA VAL A 365 10.95 0.89 -6.29
C VAL A 365 11.75 0.22 -7.41
N GLY A 366 11.54 -1.09 -7.55
CA GLY A 366 12.19 -1.93 -8.54
C GLY A 366 11.32 -2.24 -9.77
N ARG A 367 11.59 -3.39 -10.39
CA ARG A 367 10.81 -3.96 -11.50
C ARG A 367 9.53 -4.60 -10.96
N ASP A 368 8.41 -4.43 -11.66
CA ASP A 368 7.13 -5.12 -11.42
C ASP A 368 6.69 -5.09 -9.94
N PRO A 369 6.70 -3.92 -9.27
CA PRO A 369 6.33 -3.84 -7.87
C PRO A 369 4.86 -4.23 -7.71
N ALA A 370 4.58 -5.03 -6.68
CA ALA A 370 3.25 -5.59 -6.42
C ALA A 370 2.65 -6.43 -7.57
N GLY A 371 3.45 -6.84 -8.54
CA GLY A 371 3.02 -7.70 -9.64
C GLY A 371 3.00 -9.19 -9.30
N MET A 372 2.35 -9.95 -10.19
CA MET A 372 2.35 -11.41 -10.26
C MET A 372 2.17 -11.86 -11.72
N GLY A 373 2.37 -13.15 -11.99
CA GLY A 373 2.01 -13.74 -13.28
C GLY A 373 0.49 -13.74 -13.48
N HIS A 374 0.03 -13.61 -14.73
CA HIS A 374 -1.40 -13.70 -15.06
C HIS A 374 -1.94 -15.10 -14.72
N PRO A 375 -3.06 -15.25 -13.99
CA PRO A 375 -3.54 -16.57 -13.57
C PRO A 375 -3.85 -17.53 -14.73
N THR A 376 -4.31 -17.00 -15.87
CA THR A 376 -4.75 -17.80 -17.02
C THR A 376 -3.87 -17.68 -18.26
N GLU A 377 -2.87 -16.79 -18.26
CA GLU A 377 -2.05 -16.50 -19.45
C GLU A 377 -0.56 -16.60 -19.10
N LYS A 378 0.27 -17.00 -20.08
CA LYS A 378 1.72 -17.13 -19.88
C LYS A 378 2.45 -15.80 -20.02
N ARG A 379 2.09 -14.82 -19.18
CA ARG A 379 2.72 -13.49 -19.11
C ARG A 379 2.59 -12.88 -17.72
N ASP A 380 3.33 -11.79 -17.48
CA ASP A 380 3.13 -10.95 -16.29
C ASP A 380 1.75 -10.25 -16.37
N LEU A 381 1.13 -9.98 -15.22
CA LEU A 381 -0.16 -9.28 -15.14
C LEU A 381 -0.02 -7.81 -15.56
N TYR A 382 1.14 -7.21 -15.25
CA TYR A 382 1.46 -5.82 -15.52
C TYR A 382 2.74 -5.69 -16.33
N ASP A 383 2.88 -4.56 -17.02
CA ASP A 383 4.17 -4.17 -17.58
C ASP A 383 5.14 -3.85 -16.41
N PRO A 384 6.37 -4.39 -16.45
CA PRO A 384 7.31 -4.31 -15.34
C PRO A 384 7.82 -2.89 -15.02
N ASP A 385 7.66 -1.93 -15.93
CA ASP A 385 8.08 -0.54 -15.73
C ASP A 385 6.91 0.37 -15.30
N HIS A 386 5.66 -0.09 -15.42
CA HIS A 386 4.49 0.74 -15.10
C HIS A 386 4.45 1.16 -13.64
N GLY A 387 4.84 0.30 -12.70
CA GLY A 387 4.84 0.66 -11.28
C GLY A 387 5.71 1.89 -10.98
N LYS A 388 6.93 1.95 -11.54
CA LYS A 388 7.84 3.09 -11.38
C LYS A 388 7.26 4.37 -12.02
N LYS A 389 6.76 4.24 -13.26
CA LYS A 389 6.21 5.37 -14.03
C LYS A 389 4.97 5.96 -13.37
N VAL A 390 4.04 5.11 -12.94
CA VAL A 390 2.82 5.53 -12.24
C VAL A 390 3.16 6.21 -10.92
N LEU A 391 4.08 5.63 -10.15
CA LEU A 391 4.48 6.20 -8.86
C LEU A 391 5.09 7.60 -8.99
N SER A 392 5.85 7.88 -10.05
CA SER A 392 6.45 9.21 -10.28
C SER A 392 5.45 10.29 -10.72
N MET A 393 4.22 9.92 -11.11
CA MET A 393 3.17 10.85 -11.55
C MET A 393 1.88 10.76 -10.73
N ALA A 394 1.90 9.97 -9.65
CA ALA A 394 0.72 9.71 -8.84
C ALA A 394 0.37 10.94 -7.97
N PRO A 395 -0.90 11.38 -7.98
CA PRO A 395 -1.33 12.54 -7.19
C PRO A 395 -1.18 12.26 -5.70
N GLY A 396 -0.71 13.27 -4.95
CA GLY A 396 -0.50 13.20 -3.50
C GLY A 396 0.81 12.53 -3.06
N LEU A 397 1.64 12.05 -4.01
CA LEU A 397 2.96 11.47 -3.72
C LEU A 397 4.12 12.38 -4.12
N GLU A 398 3.85 13.63 -4.52
CA GLU A 398 4.84 14.56 -5.08
C GLU A 398 5.95 14.91 -4.07
N LYS A 399 5.66 14.81 -2.77
CA LYS A 399 6.60 15.04 -1.68
C LYS A 399 7.54 13.85 -1.39
N LEU A 400 7.25 12.66 -1.93
CA LEU A 400 8.04 11.46 -1.70
C LEU A 400 9.13 11.32 -2.77
N ASN A 401 10.38 11.17 -2.35
CA ASN A 401 11.48 10.97 -3.29
C ASN A 401 11.48 9.52 -3.76
N ILE A 402 10.97 9.30 -4.97
CA ILE A 402 10.98 7.98 -5.61
C ILE A 402 12.38 7.69 -6.12
N LEU A 403 12.97 6.56 -5.70
CA LEU A 403 14.26 6.08 -6.16
C LEU A 403 14.06 4.88 -7.09
N PRO A 404 13.90 5.11 -8.41
CA PRO A 404 13.73 4.03 -9.35
C PRO A 404 15.05 3.31 -9.59
N PHE A 405 15.01 1.98 -9.51
CA PHE A 405 16.16 1.15 -9.83
C PHE A 405 16.01 0.42 -11.16
N ARG A 406 17.15 0.22 -11.80
CA ARG A 406 17.30 -0.76 -12.88
C ARG A 406 17.23 -2.17 -12.29
N VAL A 407 16.92 -3.14 -13.13
CA VAL A 407 16.84 -4.55 -12.70
C VAL A 407 18.22 -4.99 -12.19
N ALA A 408 18.26 -5.63 -11.02
CA ALA A 408 19.45 -6.31 -10.52
C ALA A 408 19.41 -7.79 -10.94
N ALA A 409 20.53 -8.31 -11.43
CA ALA A 409 20.68 -9.70 -11.86
C ALA A 409 22.05 -10.24 -11.42
N TYR A 410 22.21 -11.56 -11.42
CA TYR A 410 23.48 -12.17 -11.03
C TYR A 410 24.48 -12.09 -12.17
N ASP A 411 25.57 -11.34 -11.98
CA ASP A 411 26.66 -11.23 -12.93
C ASP A 411 27.56 -12.47 -12.82
N THR A 412 27.54 -13.31 -13.85
CA THR A 412 28.25 -14.60 -13.86
C THR A 412 29.78 -14.46 -13.94
N LEU A 413 30.29 -13.32 -14.41
CA LEU A 413 31.72 -13.06 -14.48
C LEU A 413 32.24 -12.52 -13.15
N ALA A 414 31.51 -11.56 -12.56
CA ALA A 414 31.86 -10.97 -11.26
C ALA A 414 31.48 -11.88 -10.07
N LYS A 415 30.58 -12.84 -10.28
CA LYS A 415 30.03 -13.76 -9.27
C LYS A 415 29.32 -13.04 -8.12
N GLU A 416 28.58 -11.99 -8.45
CA GLU A 416 27.82 -11.17 -7.51
C GLU A 416 26.57 -10.57 -8.15
N MET A 417 25.68 -10.00 -7.34
CA MET A 417 24.53 -9.26 -7.86
C MET A 417 24.95 -7.88 -8.34
N ALA A 418 24.58 -7.53 -9.58
CA ALA A 418 24.89 -6.23 -10.17
C ALA A 418 23.66 -5.67 -10.92
N PHE A 419 23.70 -4.36 -11.23
CA PHE A 419 22.69 -3.77 -12.11
C PHE A 419 22.85 -4.31 -13.54
N PHE A 420 21.75 -4.78 -14.12
CA PHE A 420 21.72 -5.33 -15.46
C PHE A 420 22.21 -4.33 -16.51
N ASP A 421 23.08 -4.79 -17.39
CA ASP A 421 23.61 -4.05 -18.54
C ASP A 421 23.21 -4.78 -19.84
N PRO A 422 22.33 -4.18 -20.65
CA PRO A 422 21.88 -4.77 -21.91
C PRO A 422 22.99 -5.08 -22.92
N SER A 423 24.09 -4.32 -22.92
CA SER A 423 25.19 -4.54 -23.87
C SER A 423 25.96 -5.84 -23.63
N ARG A 424 25.83 -6.41 -22.43
CA ARG A 424 26.45 -7.67 -22.00
C ARG A 424 25.44 -8.62 -21.37
N ALA A 425 24.21 -8.60 -21.88
CA ALA A 425 23.07 -9.36 -21.34
C ALA A 425 23.35 -10.86 -21.11
N LYS A 426 24.21 -11.47 -21.95
CA LYS A 426 24.62 -12.89 -21.84
C LYS A 426 25.39 -13.21 -20.55
N ASP A 427 25.99 -12.22 -19.91
CA ASP A 427 26.78 -12.38 -18.69
C ASP A 427 25.90 -12.35 -17.43
N PHE A 428 24.60 -12.06 -17.57
CA PHE A 428 23.65 -11.96 -16.46
C PHE A 428 22.69 -13.13 -16.40
N LEU A 429 22.51 -13.66 -15.19
CA LEU A 429 21.54 -14.69 -14.87
C LEU A 429 20.37 -14.10 -14.06
N PHE A 430 19.15 -14.25 -14.58
CA PHE A 430 17.93 -13.94 -13.85
C PHE A 430 17.43 -15.19 -13.12
N ILE A 431 17.32 -15.09 -11.79
CA ILE A 431 16.79 -16.16 -10.94
C ILE A 431 15.43 -15.70 -10.44
N SER A 432 14.37 -16.25 -11.04
CA SER A 432 13.00 -15.98 -10.61
C SER A 432 12.69 -16.64 -9.28
N GLY A 433 11.63 -16.21 -8.60
CA GLY A 433 11.11 -16.89 -7.41
C GLY A 433 10.84 -18.37 -7.67
N THR A 434 10.25 -18.72 -8.82
CA THR A 434 10.05 -20.12 -9.22
C THR A 434 11.35 -20.91 -9.31
N LYS A 435 12.41 -20.32 -9.89
CA LYS A 435 13.72 -20.97 -9.98
C LYS A 435 14.40 -21.09 -8.63
N MET A 436 14.31 -20.07 -7.78
CA MET A 436 14.78 -20.09 -6.40
C MET A 436 14.09 -21.22 -5.59
N ARG A 437 12.77 -21.38 -5.74
CA ARG A 437 12.02 -22.48 -5.12
C ARG A 437 12.45 -23.85 -5.65
N ALA A 438 12.73 -23.95 -6.95
CA ALA A 438 13.23 -25.19 -7.54
C ALA A 438 14.57 -25.58 -6.93
N TYR A 439 15.52 -24.64 -6.77
CA TYR A 439 16.79 -24.88 -6.09
C TYR A 439 16.59 -25.39 -4.66
N ALA A 440 15.76 -24.69 -3.87
CA ALA A 440 15.54 -25.09 -2.48
C ALA A 440 14.88 -26.47 -2.36
N ARG A 441 13.96 -26.82 -3.27
CA ARG A 441 13.30 -28.13 -3.30
C ARG A 441 14.21 -29.27 -3.77
N SER A 442 15.18 -29.00 -4.65
CA SER A 442 16.12 -30.03 -5.12
C SER A 442 17.35 -30.19 -4.23
N GLY A 443 17.49 -29.38 -3.18
CA GLY A 443 18.72 -29.31 -2.37
C GLY A 443 19.90 -28.67 -3.10
N GLU A 444 19.66 -28.06 -4.27
CA GLU A 444 20.68 -27.32 -5.01
C GLU A 444 20.86 -25.91 -4.45
N ASN A 445 22.09 -25.40 -4.47
CA ASN A 445 22.35 -24.01 -4.08
C ASN A 445 22.22 -23.07 -5.28
N PRO A 446 21.67 -21.85 -5.12
CA PRO A 446 21.83 -20.81 -6.11
C PRO A 446 23.33 -20.44 -6.23
N PRO A 447 23.73 -19.76 -7.31
CA PRO A 447 25.09 -19.28 -7.45
C PRO A 447 25.57 -18.50 -6.22
N GLN A 448 26.82 -18.76 -5.79
CA GLN A 448 27.44 -18.05 -4.67
C GLN A 448 27.33 -16.54 -4.87
N GLY A 449 26.87 -15.81 -3.86
CA GLY A 449 26.66 -14.35 -3.96
C GLY A 449 25.26 -13.94 -4.40
N PHE A 450 24.37 -14.87 -4.75
CA PHE A 450 22.95 -14.57 -5.00
C PHE A 450 22.19 -14.22 -3.70
N MET A 451 22.43 -14.96 -2.62
CA MET A 451 21.83 -14.77 -1.30
C MET A 451 22.87 -15.14 -0.23
N CYS A 452 22.78 -14.54 0.96
CA CYS A 452 23.62 -14.94 2.08
C CYS A 452 23.39 -16.42 2.46
N PRO A 453 24.44 -17.17 2.85
CA PRO A 453 24.31 -18.59 3.16
C PRO A 453 23.30 -18.89 4.28
N LYS A 454 23.31 -18.13 5.38
CA LYS A 454 22.38 -18.39 6.50
C LYS A 454 20.93 -18.08 6.11
N GLY A 455 20.71 -17.03 5.31
CA GLY A 455 19.37 -16.73 4.78
C GLY A 455 18.89 -17.80 3.80
N TRP A 456 19.79 -18.40 3.01
CA TRP A 456 19.44 -19.51 2.12
C TRP A 456 19.06 -20.77 2.90
N GLU A 457 19.80 -21.10 3.98
CA GLU A 457 19.53 -22.26 4.83
C GLU A 457 18.10 -22.24 5.43
N VAL A 458 17.61 -21.06 5.84
CA VAL A 458 16.22 -20.89 6.30
C VAL A 458 15.21 -21.30 5.22
N LEU A 459 15.46 -20.93 3.97
CA LEU A 459 14.57 -21.29 2.86
C LEU A 459 14.63 -22.78 2.56
N VAL A 460 15.83 -23.39 2.57
CA VAL A 460 15.98 -24.84 2.37
C VAL A 460 15.17 -25.60 3.41
N LYS A 461 15.34 -25.30 4.70
CA LYS A 461 14.57 -25.94 5.79
C LYS A 461 13.06 -25.82 5.61
N TYR A 462 12.58 -24.65 5.20
CA TYR A 462 11.16 -24.45 4.91
C TYR A 462 10.67 -25.30 3.73
N TYR A 463 11.43 -25.36 2.63
CA TYR A 463 11.01 -26.15 1.46
C TYR A 463 11.14 -27.66 1.69
N GLU A 464 12.08 -28.11 2.52
CA GLU A 464 12.17 -29.50 3.00
C GLU A 464 10.97 -29.88 3.87
N SER A 465 10.50 -28.98 4.75
CA SER A 465 9.32 -29.28 5.59
C SER A 465 8.05 -29.46 4.77
N LEU A 466 7.87 -28.68 3.69
CA LEU A 466 6.74 -28.86 2.77
C LEU A 466 6.76 -30.23 2.07
N GLN A 467 7.94 -30.73 1.70
CA GLN A 467 8.06 -32.05 1.07
C GLN A 467 7.69 -33.17 2.05
N ALA A 468 8.15 -33.07 3.30
CA ALA A 468 7.78 -34.01 4.34
C ALA A 468 6.27 -34.05 4.60
N ASP A 469 5.61 -32.88 4.60
CA ASP A 469 4.16 -32.77 4.76
C ASP A 469 3.40 -33.39 3.57
N ASP A 470 3.86 -33.14 2.34
CA ASP A 470 3.28 -33.72 1.12
C ASP A 470 3.41 -35.26 1.11
N GLU A 471 4.57 -35.80 1.51
CA GLU A 471 4.81 -37.24 1.64
C GLU A 471 3.92 -37.87 2.71
N ALA A 472 3.79 -37.22 3.87
CA ALA A 472 2.93 -37.68 4.96
C ALA A 472 1.44 -37.66 4.56
N ALA A 473 0.99 -36.63 3.85
CA ALA A 473 -0.37 -36.52 3.32
C ALA A 473 -0.66 -37.61 2.28
N ALA A 474 0.28 -37.86 1.36
CA ALA A 474 0.17 -38.92 0.36
C ALA A 474 0.10 -40.32 1.01
N HIS A 475 0.92 -40.57 2.03
CA HIS A 475 0.90 -41.84 2.78
C HIS A 475 -0.42 -42.05 3.52
N LYS A 476 -0.96 -41.00 4.15
CA LYS A 476 -2.25 -41.04 4.84
C LYS A 476 -3.42 -41.25 3.87
N SER A 477 -3.37 -40.63 2.69
CA SER A 477 -4.37 -40.87 1.64
C SER A 477 -4.32 -42.32 1.14
N ALA A 478 -3.12 -42.88 0.95
CA ALA A 478 -2.95 -44.26 0.51
C ALA A 478 -3.49 -45.27 1.54
N LEU A 479 -3.28 -45.03 2.84
CA LEU A 479 -3.81 -45.85 3.95
C LEU A 479 -5.33 -45.77 4.10
N LEU A 480 -5.96 -44.65 3.73
CA LEU A 480 -7.42 -44.50 3.77
C LEU A 480 -8.12 -45.09 2.53
N SER A 481 -7.37 -45.34 1.46
CA SER A 481 -7.85 -45.95 0.22
C SER A 481 -7.60 -47.47 0.12
N ALA A 482 -6.91 -48.05 1.11
CA ALA A 482 -6.67 -49.49 1.26
C ALA A 482 -7.58 -50.05 2.36
#